data_AF-A0A2M7RUS2-F1
#
_entry.id   AF-A0A2M7RUS2-F1
#
_cell.length_a   1.000
_cell.length_b   1.000
_cell.length_c   1.000
_cell.angle_alpha   90.00
_cell.angle_beta   90.00
_cell.angle_gamma   90.00
#
_symmetry.space_group_name_H-M   'P 1'
#
loop_
_entity.id
_entity.type
_entity.pdbx_description
1 polymer ?
#
loop_
_entity_poly.entity_id
_entity_poly.type
_entity_poly.pdbx_seq_one_letter_code
_entity_poly.pdbx_strand_id
1 'polypeptide(L)' 'MGDLHGVSKLFYEDGTLKEEITYINNDQNGENKYYNKLGKLTSIEVYFD' A
#
# COMPACT_ATOMS: atom_id res chain seq x y z
N MET A 1 4.43 13.42 -17.66
CA MET A 1 4.88 12.66 -16.47
C MET A 1 3.63 12.10 -15.84
N GLY A 2 3.60 10.80 -15.51
CA GLY A 2 2.42 10.18 -14.92
C GLY A 2 2.50 10.36 -13.41
N ASP A 3 1.55 11.09 -12.83
CA ASP A 3 1.43 11.19 -11.39
C ASP A 3 0.89 9.85 -10.85
N LEU A 4 1.53 9.34 -9.80
CA LEU A 4 0.98 8.25 -9.01
C LEU A 4 -0.23 8.79 -8.25
N HIS A 5 -1.41 8.38 -8.70
CA HIS A 5 -2.68 8.67 -8.06
C HIS A 5 -3.49 7.37 -7.95
N GLY A 6 -3.75 6.93 -6.72
CA GLY A 6 -4.48 5.71 -6.41
C GLY A 6 -3.72 4.73 -5.51
N VAL A 7 -4.24 3.51 -5.44
CA VAL A 7 -3.69 2.45 -4.57
C VAL A 7 -2.67 1.64 -5.33
N SER A 8 -1.42 1.67 -4.87
CA SER A 8 -0.37 0.76 -5.27
C SER A 8 -0.45 -0.52 -4.45
N LYS A 9 -0.28 -1.68 -5.10
CA LYS A 9 -0.25 -2.98 -4.42
C LYS A 9 1.06 -3.69 -4.72
N LEU A 10 1.74 -4.13 -3.67
CA LEU A 10 2.90 -4.99 -3.78
C LEU A 10 2.54 -6.39 -3.29
N PHE A 11 3.08 -7.40 -3.95
CA PHE A 11 2.85 -8.80 -3.64
C PHE A 11 4.19 -9.47 -3.29
N TYR A 12 4.13 -10.49 -2.44
CA TYR A 12 5.22 -11.44 -2.26
C TYR A 12 5.39 -12.30 -3.52
N GLU A 13 6.51 -13.03 -3.60
CA GLU A 13 6.84 -13.90 -4.75
C GLU A 13 5.79 -15.00 -5.00
N ASP A 14 5.08 -15.40 -3.95
CA ASP A 14 3.99 -16.39 -4.00
C ASP A 14 2.65 -15.79 -4.48
N GLY A 15 2.61 -14.49 -4.75
CA GLY A 15 1.40 -13.75 -5.13
C GLY A 15 0.55 -13.29 -3.94
N THR A 16 0.97 -13.53 -2.70
CA THR A 16 0.28 -13.04 -1.51
C THR A 16 0.43 -11.52 -1.42
N LEU A 17 -0.65 -10.80 -1.12
CA LEU A 17 -0.60 -9.35 -0.93
C LEU A 17 0.35 -9.01 0.23
N LYS A 18 1.29 -8.11 -0.02
CA LYS A 18 2.31 -7.65 0.94
C LYS A 18 1.97 -6.27 1.49
N GLU A 19 1.60 -5.34 0.62
CA GLU A 19 1.23 -3.98 1.03
C GLU A 19 0.29 -3.33 0.02
N GLU A 20 -0.61 -2.49 0.54
CA GLU A 20 -1.45 -1.55 -0.23
C GLU A 20 -1.09 -0.14 0.24
N ILE A 21 -0.57 0.69 -0.65
CA ILE A 21 -0.13 2.06 -0.34
C ILE A 21 -0.97 3.04 -1.16
N THR A 22 -1.53 4.04 -0.51
CA THR A 22 -2.35 5.05 -1.20
C THR A 22 -1.49 6.27 -1.53
N TYR A 23 -1.45 6.62 -2.82
CA TYR A 23 -0.75 7.81 -3.33
C TYR A 23 -1.76 8.84 -3.86
N ILE A 24 -1.55 10.10 -3.50
CA ILE A 24 -2.26 11.25 -4.04
C ILE A 24 -1.21 12.26 -4.48
N ASN A 25 -1.16 12.59 -5.77
CA ASN A 25 -0.21 13.56 -6.35
C ASN A 25 1.26 13.20 -6.12
N ASN A 26 1.62 11.91 -6.23
CA ASN A 26 2.94 11.34 -5.92
C ASN A 26 3.31 11.26 -4.43
N ASP A 27 2.50 11.83 -3.54
CA ASP A 27 2.72 11.74 -2.09
C ASP A 27 1.89 10.62 -1.48
N GLN A 28 2.45 9.95 -0.48
CA GLN A 28 1.74 8.92 0.26
C GLN A 28 0.71 9.59 1.18
N ASN A 29 -0.56 9.46 0.82
CA ASN A 29 -1.66 10.11 1.52
C ASN A 29 -2.88 9.19 1.49
N GLY A 30 -3.38 8.86 2.67
CA GLY A 30 -4.41 7.87 2.92
C GLY A 30 -3.91 6.71 3.78
N GLU A 31 -4.59 5.58 3.63
CA GLU A 31 -4.31 4.37 4.41
C GLU A 31 -3.31 3.48 3.67
N ASN A 32 -2.25 3.11 4.40
CA ASN A 32 -1.32 2.06 4.04
C ASN A 32 -1.63 0.81 4.85
N LYS A 33 -1.73 -0.33 4.16
CA LYS A 33 -1.94 -1.63 4.80
C LYS A 33 -0.75 -2.53 4.51
N TYR A 34 -0.28 -3.22 5.55
CA TYR A 34 0.80 -4.19 5.42
C TYR A 34 0.32 -5.55 5.88
N TYR A 35 0.71 -6.58 5.15
CA TYR A 35 0.28 -7.95 5.35
C TYR A 35 1.52 -8.84 5.50
N ASN A 36 1.40 -9.90 6.28
CA ASN A 36 2.44 -10.93 6.34
C ASN A 36 2.32 -11.92 5.18
N LYS A 37 3.29 -12.84 5.06
CA LYS A 37 3.29 -13.92 4.05
C LYS A 37 2.11 -14.89 4.13
N LEU A 38 1.26 -14.81 5.15
CA LEU A 38 0.02 -15.58 5.27
C LEU A 38 -1.20 -14.77 4.80
N GLY A 39 -1.00 -13.56 4.27
CA GLY A 39 -2.07 -12.64 3.86
C GLY A 39 -2.80 -11.98 5.02
N LYS A 40 -2.30 -12.09 6.25
CA LYS A 40 -2.91 -11.46 7.42
C LYS A 40 -2.40 -10.04 7.57
N LEU A 41 -3.33 -9.10 7.73
CA LEU A 41 -3.02 -7.70 8.03
C LEU A 41 -2.22 -7.60 9.33
N THR A 42 -1.04 -7.00 9.25
CA THR A 42 -0.11 -6.82 10.37
C THR A 42 -0.01 -5.38 10.84
N SER A 43 -0.18 -4.42 9.94
CA SER A 43 -0.12 -3.00 10.29
C SER A 43 -1.01 -2.18 9.37
N ILE A 44 -1.56 -1.11 9.93
CA ILE A 44 -2.21 -0.03 9.19
C ILE A 44 -1.50 1.24 9.60
N GLU A 45 -0.99 1.98 8.63
CA GLU A 45 -0.43 3.31 8.83
C GLU A 45 -1.27 4.29 8.05
N VAL A 46 -1.61 5.42 8.68
CA VAL A 46 -2.46 6.43 8.04
C VAL A 46 -1.69 7.72 7.95
N TYR A 47 -1.54 8.22 6.73
CA TYR A 47 -0.83 9.44 6.41
C TYR A 47 -1.85 10.44 5.90
N PHE A 48 -2.09 11.49 6.66
CA PHE A 48 -2.85 12.64 6.19
C PHE A 48 -1.89 13.83 6.24
N ASP A 49 -1.73 14.50 5.10
CA ASP A 49 -1.11 15.83 5.02
C ASP A 49 -2.15 16.91 5.37
#